data_AF-A0A445AP41-F1
#
_entry.id   AF-A0A445AP41-F1
#
_cell.length_a   1.000
_cell.length_b   1.000
_cell.length_c   1.000
_cell.angle_alpha   90.00
_cell.angle_beta   90.00
_cell.angle_gamma   90.00
#
_symmetry.space_group_name_H-M   'P 1'
#
loop_
_entity.id
_entity.type
_entity.pdbx_description
1 polymer ?
#
loop_
_entity_poly.entity_id
_entity_poly.type
_entity_poly.pdbx_seq_one_letter_code
_entity_poly.pdbx_strand_id
1 'polypeptide(L)'
;MASEAFCKMQRWWISKYGTDIGDSDRGSWLVVHCDIDIARGFGLGWITKSKPLLWCLVMYFVAMTGYSINLPLLRWKKFTIPTLLSTVPPMLIANNIAPFLHMKIYVLEKTTIFPRSIVFTIVVMSFYYLVIMLFKDIPDIEGDTAAGLQNLSIRLGPKRVFWLCVLLLEMGYGIAIIMGATSSFLWSKIVTVIAHGIMALIFWYRANSVDLKSKDASQSFYMFIFKLLCVENILILLVR
;
A
#
# COMPACT_ATOMS: atom_id res chain seq x y z
N MET A 1 -8.07 -3.32 -16.26
CA MET A 1 -7.67 -4.72 -15.97
C MET A 1 -6.87 -4.85 -14.67
N ALA A 2 -5.68 -4.24 -14.52
CA ALA A 2 -4.90 -4.34 -13.27
C ALA A 2 -5.56 -3.65 -12.05
N SER A 3 -6.13 -2.45 -12.22
CA SER A 3 -6.85 -1.73 -11.14
C SER A 3 -8.13 -2.45 -10.71
N GLU A 4 -8.81 -3.11 -11.65
CA GLU A 4 -10.03 -3.86 -11.40
C GLU A 4 -9.73 -5.20 -10.70
N ALA A 5 -8.63 -5.85 -11.08
CA ALA A 5 -8.11 -7.03 -10.39
C ALA A 5 -7.64 -6.67 -8.98
N PHE A 6 -6.96 -5.54 -8.79
CA PHE A 6 -6.55 -5.04 -7.47
C PHE A 6 -7.77 -4.68 -6.60
N CYS A 7 -8.77 -4.00 -7.17
CA CYS A 7 -10.00 -3.63 -6.47
C CYS A 7 -10.92 -4.84 -6.19
N LYS A 8 -10.84 -5.91 -6.99
CA LYS A 8 -11.47 -7.22 -6.72
C LYS A 8 -10.70 -8.01 -5.66
N MET A 9 -9.37 -8.00 -5.70
CA MET A 9 -8.50 -8.63 -4.70
C MET A 9 -8.66 -7.93 -3.34
N GLN A 10 -8.75 -6.59 -3.32
CA GLN A 10 -9.06 -5.81 -2.13
C GLN A 10 -10.49 -6.04 -1.64
N ARG A 11 -11.51 -6.06 -2.51
CA ARG A 11 -12.89 -6.39 -2.09
C ARG A 11 -13.00 -7.80 -1.52
N TRP A 12 -12.29 -8.76 -2.11
CA TRP A 12 -12.20 -10.12 -1.62
C TRP A 12 -11.47 -10.18 -0.26
N TRP A 13 -10.38 -9.44 -0.12
CA TRP A 13 -9.65 -9.30 1.15
C TRP A 13 -10.53 -8.64 2.24
N ILE A 14 -11.23 -7.57 1.91
CA ILE A 14 -12.20 -6.89 2.80
C ILE A 14 -13.35 -7.82 3.19
N SER A 15 -13.86 -8.63 2.26
CA SER A 15 -14.95 -9.58 2.49
C SER A 15 -14.53 -10.81 3.31
N LYS A 16 -13.26 -11.22 3.25
CA LYS A 16 -12.77 -12.46 3.88
C LYS A 16 -12.07 -12.21 5.22
N TYR A 17 -11.56 -11.00 5.45
CA TYR A 17 -10.84 -10.61 6.67
C TYR A 17 -11.53 -9.47 7.44
N GLY A 18 -12.67 -8.97 6.96
CA GLY A 18 -13.41 -7.87 7.59
C GLY A 18 -14.48 -8.28 8.61
N THR A 19 -14.87 -9.56 8.64
CA THR A 19 -15.92 -10.09 9.52
C THR A 19 -15.57 -11.54 9.86
N ASP A 20 -15.23 -11.77 11.13
CA ASP A 20 -14.94 -13.07 11.76
C ASP A 20 -13.68 -13.80 11.28
N ILE A 21 -12.85 -14.27 12.23
CA ILE A 21 -12.17 -15.59 12.27
C ILE A 21 -11.07 -15.56 13.34
N GLY A 22 -11.06 -16.62 14.18
CA GLY A 22 -10.17 -16.80 15.33
C GLY A 22 -8.70 -17.11 14.99
N ASP A 23 -7.88 -16.91 16.01
CA ASP A 23 -6.43 -16.69 15.96
C ASP A 23 -5.57 -17.87 15.42
N SER A 24 -6.09 -19.10 15.47
CA SER A 24 -5.29 -20.33 15.30
C SER A 24 -4.94 -20.69 13.85
N ASP A 25 -5.74 -20.26 12.86
CA ASP A 25 -5.61 -20.73 11.48
C ASP A 25 -4.93 -19.71 10.54
N ARG A 26 -4.59 -18.51 11.04
CA ARG A 26 -4.08 -17.39 10.24
C ARG A 26 -2.83 -17.72 9.43
N GLY A 27 -1.90 -18.53 9.97
CA GLY A 27 -0.61 -18.81 9.33
C GLY A 27 -0.70 -19.70 8.10
N SER A 28 -1.49 -20.77 8.16
CA SER A 28 -1.56 -21.79 7.11
C SER A 28 -2.32 -21.32 5.86
N TRP A 29 -3.39 -20.53 6.05
CA TRP A 29 -4.17 -20.00 4.94
C TRP A 29 -3.50 -18.82 4.22
N LEU A 30 -2.69 -18.03 4.93
CA LEU A 30 -1.92 -16.93 4.33
C LEU A 30 -0.80 -17.44 3.42
N VAL A 31 -0.11 -18.53 3.81
CA VAL A 31 0.98 -19.12 3.01
C VAL A 31 0.42 -19.75 1.72
N VAL A 32 -0.61 -20.58 1.82
CA VAL A 32 -1.21 -21.27 0.65
C VAL A 32 -1.83 -20.29 -0.37
N HIS A 33 -2.44 -19.19 0.09
CA HIS A 33 -2.96 -18.16 -0.82
C HIS A 33 -1.84 -17.32 -1.46
N CYS A 34 -0.79 -16.98 -0.71
CA CYS A 34 0.37 -16.26 -1.24
C CYS A 34 1.08 -17.10 -2.31
N ASP A 35 1.21 -18.41 -2.09
CA ASP A 35 1.86 -19.33 -3.04
C ASP A 35 1.08 -19.47 -4.36
N ILE A 36 -0.26 -19.51 -4.30
CA ILE A 36 -1.13 -19.57 -5.49
C ILE A 36 -1.07 -18.25 -6.29
N ASP A 37 -1.07 -17.10 -5.62
CA ASP A 37 -1.02 -15.80 -6.29
C ASP A 37 0.37 -15.50 -6.86
N ILE A 38 1.44 -15.95 -6.20
CA ILE A 38 2.82 -15.89 -6.71
C ILE A 38 2.99 -16.80 -7.93
N ALA A 39 2.52 -18.05 -7.87
CA ALA A 39 2.59 -18.98 -9.00
C ALA A 39 1.79 -18.47 -10.21
N ARG A 40 0.60 -17.91 -9.99
CA ARG A 40 -0.19 -17.24 -11.04
C ARG A 40 0.53 -16.00 -11.58
N GLY A 41 1.17 -15.22 -10.72
CA GLY A 41 2.01 -14.07 -11.11
C GLY A 41 3.21 -14.49 -11.97
N PHE A 42 3.89 -15.58 -11.63
CA PHE A 42 5.00 -16.15 -12.40
C PHE A 42 4.51 -16.68 -13.74
N GLY A 43 3.39 -17.39 -13.77
CA GLY A 43 2.75 -17.87 -14.99
C GLY A 43 2.37 -16.73 -15.94
N LEU A 44 1.73 -15.67 -15.42
CA LEU A 44 1.37 -14.49 -16.23
C LEU A 44 2.61 -13.72 -16.70
N GLY A 45 3.62 -13.57 -15.84
CA GLY A 45 4.89 -12.91 -16.17
C GLY A 45 5.65 -13.66 -17.27
N TRP A 46 5.61 -15.00 -17.23
CA TRP A 46 6.22 -15.86 -18.24
C TRP A 46 5.50 -15.76 -19.60
N ILE A 47 4.16 -15.80 -19.58
CA ILE A 47 3.32 -15.68 -20.79
C ILE A 47 3.52 -14.31 -21.46
N THR A 48 3.58 -13.24 -20.68
CA THR A 48 3.74 -11.86 -21.20
C THR A 48 5.15 -11.55 -21.71
N LYS A 49 6.14 -12.43 -21.47
CA LYS A 49 7.58 -12.26 -21.83
C LYS A 49 8.17 -10.90 -21.42
N SER A 50 7.55 -10.22 -20.47
CA SER A 50 7.91 -8.85 -20.11
C SER A 50 8.94 -8.85 -19.00
N LYS A 51 10.17 -8.42 -19.33
CA LYS A 51 11.28 -8.37 -18.37
C LYS A 51 10.93 -7.56 -17.10
N PRO A 52 10.29 -6.37 -17.18
CA PRO A 52 9.91 -5.60 -16.00
C PRO A 52 8.95 -6.33 -15.04
N LEU A 53 7.95 -7.05 -15.57
CA LEU A 53 7.00 -7.79 -14.73
C LEU A 53 7.66 -9.00 -14.06
N LEU A 54 8.52 -9.72 -14.80
CA LEU A 54 9.22 -10.88 -14.27
C LEU A 54 10.24 -10.49 -13.19
N TRP A 55 11.04 -9.45 -13.42
CA TRP A 55 11.97 -8.92 -12.42
C TRP A 55 11.25 -8.39 -11.18
N CYS A 56 10.12 -7.71 -11.37
CA CYS A 56 9.30 -7.25 -10.26
C CYS A 56 8.85 -8.42 -9.37
N LEU A 57 8.42 -9.52 -9.98
CA LEU A 57 7.94 -10.68 -9.26
C LEU A 57 9.07 -11.38 -8.48
N VAL A 58 10.26 -11.47 -9.07
CA VAL A 58 11.47 -11.98 -8.39
C VAL A 58 11.84 -11.09 -7.20
N MET A 59 11.88 -9.77 -7.38
CA MET A 59 12.18 -8.83 -6.29
C MET A 59 11.16 -8.93 -5.17
N TYR A 60 9.87 -9.03 -5.51
CA TYR A 60 8.79 -9.18 -4.55
C TYR A 60 8.93 -10.50 -3.77
N PHE A 61 9.19 -11.60 -4.47
CA PHE A 61 9.41 -12.90 -3.84
C PHE A 61 10.59 -12.88 -2.87
N VAL A 62 11.75 -12.36 -3.27
CA VAL A 62 12.94 -12.26 -2.42
C VAL A 62 12.68 -11.39 -1.19
N ALA A 63 12.03 -10.24 -1.38
CA ALA A 63 11.75 -9.31 -0.28
C ALA A 63 10.74 -9.90 0.73
N MET A 64 9.70 -10.59 0.25
CA MET A 64 8.73 -11.27 1.12
C MET A 64 9.32 -12.50 1.80
N THR A 65 10.26 -13.18 1.16
CA THR A 65 11.01 -14.29 1.75
C THR A 65 11.85 -13.81 2.92
N GLY A 66 12.61 -12.72 2.74
CA GLY A 66 13.35 -12.05 3.82
C GLY A 66 12.47 -11.35 4.87
N TYR A 67 11.18 -11.18 4.61
CA TYR A 67 10.21 -10.71 5.62
C TYR A 67 9.75 -11.84 6.55
N SER A 68 9.49 -13.03 5.99
CA SER A 68 8.77 -14.12 6.69
C SER A 68 9.65 -15.23 7.25
N ILE A 69 10.84 -15.48 6.68
CA ILE A 69 11.65 -16.66 7.07
C ILE A 69 12.22 -16.51 8.49
N ASN A 70 12.04 -17.56 9.30
CA ASN A 70 12.56 -17.64 10.67
C ASN A 70 14.04 -18.10 10.70
N LEU A 71 14.92 -17.35 10.04
CA LEU A 71 16.37 -17.54 10.10
C LEU A 71 17.05 -16.34 10.78
N PRO A 72 18.20 -16.53 11.46
CA PRO A 72 18.99 -15.41 11.95
C PRO A 72 19.32 -14.48 10.79
N LEU A 73 19.07 -13.17 10.97
CA LEU A 73 19.17 -12.09 9.97
C LEU A 73 18.03 -11.94 8.93
N LEU A 74 17.14 -12.93 8.75
CA LEU A 74 16.05 -12.90 7.74
C LEU A 74 14.63 -12.81 8.32
N ARG A 75 14.49 -12.58 9.63
CA ARG A 75 13.18 -12.33 10.26
C ARG A 75 12.90 -10.83 10.37
N TRP A 76 12.88 -10.13 9.23
CA TRP A 76 12.73 -8.67 9.18
C TRP A 76 11.41 -8.16 9.75
N LYS A 77 10.38 -9.03 9.83
CA LYS A 77 9.13 -8.77 10.57
C LYS A 77 9.33 -8.36 12.03
N LYS A 78 10.49 -8.67 12.65
CA LYS A 78 10.77 -8.31 14.06
C LYS A 78 10.86 -6.79 14.27
N PHE A 79 11.27 -6.03 13.26
CA PHE A 79 11.53 -4.59 13.38
C PHE A 79 10.79 -3.80 12.30
N THR A 80 10.36 -2.58 12.64
CA THR A 80 9.61 -1.71 11.72
C THR A 80 10.39 -1.33 10.48
N ILE A 81 11.64 -0.86 10.63
CA ILE A 81 12.42 -0.32 9.51
C ILE A 81 12.68 -1.39 8.44
N PRO A 82 13.21 -2.58 8.77
CA PRO A 82 13.36 -3.68 7.80
C PRO A 82 12.03 -4.08 7.15
N THR A 83 10.93 -4.12 7.91
CA THR A 83 9.59 -4.41 7.37
C THR A 83 9.16 -3.38 6.32
N LEU A 84 9.35 -2.09 6.58
CA LEU A 84 9.01 -1.04 5.64
C LEU A 84 9.87 -1.12 4.37
N LEU A 85 11.18 -1.33 4.52
CA LEU A 85 12.12 -1.45 3.41
C LEU A 85 11.85 -2.69 2.54
N SER A 86 11.36 -3.78 3.12
CA SER A 86 11.06 -5.00 2.39
C SER A 86 9.66 -5.05 1.78
N THR A 87 8.74 -4.17 2.18
CA THR A 87 7.35 -4.20 1.71
C THR A 87 6.99 -3.02 0.81
N VAL A 88 7.35 -1.79 1.21
CA VAL A 88 6.92 -0.57 0.51
C VAL A 88 7.54 -0.45 -0.89
N PRO A 89 8.87 -0.60 -1.09
CA PRO A 89 9.45 -0.51 -2.44
C PRO A 89 8.93 -1.61 -3.38
N PRO A 90 8.84 -2.89 -3.00
CA PRO A 90 8.25 -3.91 -3.87
C PRO A 90 6.79 -3.63 -4.24
N MET A 91 5.97 -3.14 -3.31
CA MET A 91 4.60 -2.71 -3.63
C MET A 91 4.55 -1.56 -4.62
N LEU A 92 5.45 -0.58 -4.47
CA LEU A 92 5.54 0.56 -5.37
C LEU A 92 5.94 0.13 -6.79
N ILE A 93 6.94 -0.75 -6.89
CA ILE A 93 7.39 -1.30 -8.16
C ILE A 93 6.29 -2.15 -8.80
N ALA A 94 5.67 -3.06 -8.04
CA ALA A 94 4.67 -3.99 -8.56
C ALA A 94 3.39 -3.31 -9.03
N ASN A 95 2.90 -2.34 -8.29
CA ASN A 95 1.62 -1.73 -8.58
C ASN A 95 1.72 -0.54 -9.56
N ASN A 96 2.89 0.09 -9.68
CA ASN A 96 3.03 1.35 -10.43
C ASN A 96 4.09 1.26 -11.53
N ILE A 97 5.34 0.97 -11.18
CA ILE A 97 6.48 1.06 -12.11
C ILE A 97 6.46 -0.08 -13.14
N ALA A 98 6.33 -1.32 -12.69
CA ALA A 98 6.40 -2.49 -13.58
C ALA A 98 5.24 -2.54 -14.58
N PRO A 99 3.96 -2.28 -14.20
CA PRO A 99 2.87 -2.17 -15.16
C PRO A 99 3.06 -1.02 -16.15
N PHE A 100 3.57 0.13 -15.69
CA PHE A 100 3.86 1.27 -16.56
C PHE A 100 4.92 0.91 -17.61
N LEU A 101 6.04 0.30 -17.20
CA LEU A 101 7.10 -0.13 -18.11
C LEU A 101 6.61 -1.22 -19.07
N HIS A 102 5.80 -2.17 -18.60
CA HIS A 102 5.18 -3.18 -19.45
C HIS A 102 4.35 -2.54 -20.56
N MET A 103 3.41 -1.66 -20.20
CA MET A 103 2.55 -1.02 -21.21
C MET A 103 3.34 -0.13 -22.16
N LYS A 104 4.33 0.61 -21.68
CA LYS A 104 5.12 1.51 -22.53
C LYS A 104 6.03 0.77 -23.51
N ILE A 105 6.78 -0.22 -23.03
CA ILE A 105 7.81 -0.91 -23.82
C ILE A 105 7.18 -2.00 -24.69
N TYR A 106 6.30 -2.82 -24.11
CA TYR A 106 5.86 -4.07 -24.76
C TYR A 106 4.50 -3.96 -25.45
N VAL A 107 3.62 -3.06 -25.01
CA VAL A 107 2.29 -2.91 -25.63
C VAL A 107 2.24 -1.71 -26.58
N LEU A 108 2.82 -0.58 -26.17
CA LEU A 108 2.80 0.65 -26.95
C LEU A 108 4.05 0.87 -27.79
N GLU A 109 5.11 0.09 -27.56
CA GLU A 109 6.41 0.18 -28.26
C GLU A 109 7.00 1.60 -28.28
N LYS A 110 6.87 2.34 -27.17
CA LYS A 110 7.33 3.72 -27.01
C LYS A 110 8.51 3.82 -26.05
N THR A 111 9.27 4.91 -26.20
CA THR A 111 10.41 5.23 -25.32
C THR A 111 9.97 5.48 -23.87
N THR A 112 10.85 5.12 -22.94
CA THR A 112 10.63 5.15 -21.49
C THR A 112 10.91 6.52 -20.89
N ILE A 113 10.18 7.54 -21.34
CA ILE A 113 10.19 8.84 -20.67
C ILE A 113 9.15 8.77 -19.55
N PHE A 114 9.59 8.92 -18.30
CA PHE A 114 8.70 8.95 -17.15
C PHE A 114 7.88 10.25 -17.17
N PRO A 115 6.56 10.17 -17.42
CA PRO A 115 5.73 11.36 -17.40
C PRO A 115 5.58 11.85 -15.96
N ARG A 116 5.27 13.14 -15.83
CA ARG A 116 4.98 13.78 -14.54
C ARG A 116 3.92 13.04 -13.72
N SER A 117 2.91 12.48 -14.39
CA SER A 117 1.86 11.69 -13.74
C SER A 117 2.40 10.45 -13.03
N ILE A 118 3.42 9.77 -13.56
CA ILE A 118 4.04 8.62 -12.89
C ILE A 118 4.87 9.05 -11.68
N VAL A 119 5.58 10.18 -11.77
CA VAL A 119 6.29 10.74 -10.61
C VAL A 119 5.30 11.09 -9.51
N PHE A 120 4.18 11.74 -9.86
CA PHE A 120 3.08 12.01 -8.95
C PHE A 120 2.56 10.73 -8.28
N THR A 121 2.23 9.70 -9.09
CA THR A 121 1.78 8.39 -8.59
C THR A 121 2.76 7.78 -7.60
N ILE A 122 4.05 7.73 -7.96
CA ILE A 122 5.08 7.11 -7.13
C ILE A 122 5.17 7.82 -5.77
N VAL A 123 5.17 9.16 -5.79
CA VAL A 123 5.24 9.96 -4.57
C VAL A 123 4.01 9.72 -3.70
N VAL A 124 2.80 9.88 -4.22
CA VAL A 124 1.58 9.76 -3.41
C VAL A 124 1.36 8.33 -2.92
N MET A 125 1.56 7.33 -3.79
CA MET A 125 1.43 5.91 -3.41
C MET A 125 2.45 5.49 -2.35
N SER A 126 3.65 6.09 -2.34
CA SER A 126 4.65 5.78 -1.31
C SER A 126 4.15 6.14 0.10
N PHE A 127 3.46 7.28 0.26
CA PHE A 127 2.85 7.67 1.54
C PHE A 127 1.74 6.71 1.96
N TYR A 128 0.86 6.31 1.03
CA TYR A 128 -0.19 5.34 1.33
C TYR A 128 0.37 3.99 1.78
N TYR A 129 1.33 3.42 1.05
CA TYR A 129 1.91 2.13 1.42
C TYR A 129 2.68 2.19 2.73
N LEU A 130 3.42 3.28 2.98
CA LEU A 130 4.07 3.52 4.26
C LEU A 130 3.06 3.55 5.41
N VAL A 131 1.98 4.33 5.26
CA VAL A 131 0.93 4.47 6.26
C VAL A 131 0.20 3.14 6.48
N ILE A 132 -0.17 2.40 5.44
CA ILE A 132 -0.82 1.09 5.56
C ILE A 132 0.07 0.11 6.33
N MET A 133 1.37 0.08 6.03
CA MET A 133 2.31 -0.82 6.71
C MET A 133 2.56 -0.45 8.17
N LEU A 134 2.53 0.83 8.52
CA LEU A 134 2.62 1.26 9.92
C LEU A 134 1.31 1.04 10.68
N PHE A 135 0.18 1.32 10.02
CA PHE A 135 -1.13 1.28 10.65
C PHE A 135 -1.59 -0.14 10.95
N LYS A 136 -1.24 -1.13 10.11
CA LYS A 136 -1.62 -2.54 10.32
C LYS A 136 -1.19 -3.08 11.69
N ASP A 137 -0.11 -2.54 12.27
CA ASP A 137 0.44 -2.96 13.56
C ASP A 137 -0.31 -2.36 14.77
N ILE A 138 -1.16 -1.35 14.57
CA ILE A 138 -1.94 -0.71 15.64
C ILE A 138 -3.03 -1.65 16.19
N PRO A 139 -3.96 -2.19 15.35
CA PRO A 139 -5.00 -3.09 15.85
C PRO A 139 -4.47 -4.47 16.27
N ASP A 140 -3.25 -4.85 15.88
CA ASP A 140 -2.65 -6.17 16.15
C ASP A 140 -1.57 -6.14 17.26
N ILE A 141 -1.50 -5.06 18.04
CA ILE A 141 -0.43 -4.83 19.02
C ILE A 141 -0.30 -5.96 20.06
N GLU A 142 -1.41 -6.56 20.50
CA GLU A 142 -1.42 -7.65 21.48
C GLU A 142 -0.83 -8.94 20.89
N GLY A 143 -1.23 -9.30 19.67
CA GLY A 143 -0.71 -10.47 18.95
C GLY A 143 0.77 -10.33 18.61
N ASP A 144 1.17 -9.15 18.15
CA ASP A 144 2.56 -8.84 17.83
C ASP A 144 3.46 -8.84 19.07
N THR A 145 2.94 -8.40 20.23
CA THR A 145 3.64 -8.45 21.51
C THR A 145 3.83 -9.90 21.97
N ALA A 146 2.78 -10.73 21.88
CA ALA A 146 2.86 -12.16 22.22
C ALA A 146 3.86 -12.91 21.30
N ALA A 147 3.98 -12.49 20.05
CA ALA A 147 4.94 -13.03 19.09
C ALA A 147 6.39 -12.51 19.28
N GLY A 148 6.63 -11.65 20.28
CA GLY A 148 7.95 -11.09 20.60
C GLY A 148 8.48 -10.10 19.56
N LEU A 149 7.59 -9.43 18.83
CA LEU A 149 7.96 -8.42 17.84
C LEU A 149 8.29 -7.08 18.50
N GLN A 150 9.06 -6.25 17.80
CA GLN A 150 9.52 -4.94 18.26
C GLN A 150 9.14 -3.87 17.21
N ASN A 151 7.86 -3.89 16.81
CA ASN A 151 7.29 -2.92 15.87
C ASN A 151 7.14 -1.52 16.50
N LEU A 152 6.73 -0.54 15.70
CA LEU A 152 6.72 0.86 16.14
C LEU A 152 5.60 1.11 17.15
N SER A 153 4.47 0.43 16.97
CA SER A 153 3.30 0.52 17.84
C SER A 153 3.60 0.01 19.25
N ILE A 154 4.39 -1.07 19.38
CA ILE A 154 4.88 -1.59 20.65
C ILE A 154 5.86 -0.62 21.31
N ARG A 155 6.81 -0.06 20.55
CA ARG A 155 7.88 0.79 21.11
C ARG A 155 7.43 2.20 21.48
N LEU A 156 6.59 2.84 20.68
CA LEU A 156 6.15 4.22 20.86
C LEU A 156 4.73 4.35 21.42
N GLY A 157 3.96 3.26 21.39
CA GLY A 157 2.56 3.22 21.75
C GLY A 157 1.63 3.53 20.57
N PRO A 158 0.43 2.93 20.55
CA PRO A 158 -0.50 3.01 19.41
C PRO A 158 -0.95 4.44 19.12
N LYS A 159 -1.13 5.29 20.15
CA LYS A 159 -1.52 6.70 19.99
C LYS A 159 -0.49 7.53 19.23
N ARG A 160 0.80 7.35 19.51
CA ARG A 160 1.86 8.11 18.82
C ARG A 160 1.98 7.66 17.36
N VAL A 161 1.91 6.36 17.11
CA VAL A 161 1.99 5.80 15.75
C VAL A 161 0.76 6.18 14.92
N PHE A 162 -0.43 6.19 15.52
CA PHE A 162 -1.65 6.67 14.86
C PHE A 162 -1.48 8.09 14.33
N TRP A 163 -1.09 9.04 15.20
CA TRP A 163 -0.91 10.43 14.79
C TRP A 163 0.25 10.62 13.81
N LEU A 164 1.32 9.82 13.93
CA LEU A 164 2.37 9.78 12.91
C LEU A 164 1.82 9.37 11.53
N CYS A 165 0.99 8.35 11.48
CA CYS A 165 0.34 7.90 10.24
C CYS A 165 -0.59 8.97 9.65
N VAL A 166 -1.36 9.65 10.50
CA VAL A 166 -2.23 10.75 10.09
C VAL A 166 -1.39 11.87 9.49
N LEU A 167 -0.36 12.33 10.18
CA LEU A 167 0.53 13.39 9.68
C LEU A 167 1.25 13.00 8.38
N LEU A 168 1.69 11.75 8.25
CA LEU A 168 2.32 11.25 7.02
C LEU A 168 1.35 11.32 5.83
N LEU A 169 0.09 10.90 6.00
CA LEU A 169 -0.87 10.94 4.92
C LEU A 169 -1.32 12.37 4.58
N GLU A 170 -1.48 13.23 5.58
CA GLU A 170 -1.74 14.66 5.37
C GLU A 170 -0.61 15.35 4.60
N MET A 171 0.65 15.04 4.92
CA MET A 171 1.80 15.50 4.11
C MET A 171 1.71 14.99 2.67
N GLY A 172 1.31 13.73 2.48
CA GLY A 172 1.04 13.16 1.16
C GLY A 172 0.00 13.96 0.36
N TYR A 173 -1.12 14.30 0.98
CA TYR A 173 -2.14 15.16 0.36
C TYR A 173 -1.63 16.57 0.08
N GLY A 174 -0.86 17.17 0.99
CA GLY A 174 -0.23 18.47 0.78
C GLY A 174 0.71 18.48 -0.44
N ILE A 175 1.56 17.44 -0.57
CA ILE A 175 2.45 17.27 -1.72
C ILE A 175 1.63 17.09 -3.01
N ALA A 176 0.57 16.28 -2.97
CA ALA A 176 -0.31 16.09 -4.11
C ALA A 176 -0.97 17.39 -4.57
N ILE A 177 -1.44 18.22 -3.63
CA ILE A 177 -2.00 19.55 -3.92
C ILE A 177 -0.96 20.45 -4.58
N ILE A 178 0.27 20.51 -4.06
CA ILE A 178 1.35 21.32 -4.62
C ILE A 178 1.72 20.85 -6.05
N MET A 179 1.85 19.54 -6.25
CA MET A 179 2.15 18.96 -7.56
C MET A 179 1.01 19.16 -8.57
N GLY A 180 -0.25 19.11 -8.12
CA GLY A 180 -1.42 19.40 -8.94
C GLY A 180 -1.57 20.87 -9.31
N ALA A 181 -1.30 21.78 -8.36
CA ALA A 181 -1.33 23.23 -8.56
C ALA A 181 -0.35 23.70 -9.65
N THR A 182 0.74 22.96 -9.82
CA THR A 182 1.80 23.22 -10.78
C THR A 182 1.57 22.57 -12.16
N SER A 183 0.40 21.94 -12.40
CA SER A 183 -0.01 21.46 -13.74
C SER A 183 -0.32 22.64 -14.69
N SER A 184 -0.01 22.46 -15.98
CA SER A 184 -0.33 23.41 -17.05
C SER A 184 -1.80 23.31 -17.50
N PHE A 185 -2.47 22.20 -17.22
CA PHE A 185 -3.85 21.96 -17.62
C PHE A 185 -4.81 22.40 -16.52
N LEU A 186 -5.67 23.40 -16.81
CA LEU A 186 -6.59 23.97 -15.83
C LEU A 186 -7.55 22.92 -15.23
N TRP A 187 -8.09 22.02 -16.05
CA TRP A 187 -8.98 20.95 -15.57
C TRP A 187 -8.28 20.00 -14.60
N SER A 188 -7.08 19.50 -14.97
CA SER A 188 -6.31 18.62 -14.09
C SER A 188 -5.96 19.33 -12.78
N LYS A 189 -5.56 20.61 -12.86
CA LYS A 189 -5.26 21.43 -11.69
C LYS A 189 -6.43 21.50 -10.72
N ILE A 190 -7.61 21.87 -11.22
CA ILE A 190 -8.83 22.02 -10.41
C ILE A 190 -9.20 20.68 -9.78
N VAL A 191 -9.26 19.61 -10.58
CA VAL A 191 -9.64 18.27 -10.09
C VAL A 191 -8.66 17.77 -9.04
N THR A 192 -7.35 17.82 -9.30
CA THR A 192 -6.34 17.33 -8.36
C THR A 192 -6.36 18.12 -7.05
N VAL A 193 -6.37 19.46 -7.11
CA VAL A 193 -6.34 20.30 -5.91
C VAL A 193 -7.61 20.11 -5.07
N ILE A 194 -8.79 20.18 -5.68
CA ILE A 194 -10.06 20.06 -4.95
C ILE A 194 -10.23 18.65 -4.39
N ALA A 195 -9.96 17.61 -5.18
CA ALA A 195 -10.14 16.23 -4.72
C ALA A 195 -9.24 15.90 -3.53
N HIS A 196 -7.95 16.27 -3.58
CA HIS A 196 -7.02 16.01 -2.48
C HIS A 196 -7.33 16.89 -1.25
N GLY A 197 -7.80 18.13 -1.45
CA GLY A 197 -8.27 18.97 -0.34
C GLY A 197 -9.48 18.36 0.37
N ILE A 198 -10.46 17.86 -0.37
CA ILE A 198 -11.62 17.16 0.21
C ILE A 198 -11.18 15.89 0.93
N MET A 199 -10.31 15.08 0.32
CA MET A 199 -9.81 13.85 0.96
C MET A 199 -9.04 14.13 2.25
N ALA A 200 -8.19 15.16 2.26
CA ALA A 200 -7.49 15.61 3.46
C ALA A 200 -8.47 16.01 4.56
N LEU A 201 -9.47 16.85 4.26
CA LEU A 201 -10.47 17.28 5.23
C LEU A 201 -11.27 16.11 5.80
N ILE A 202 -11.74 15.18 4.96
CA ILE A 202 -12.49 13.99 5.40
C ILE A 202 -11.60 13.09 6.25
N PHE A 203 -10.34 12.89 5.83
CA PHE A 203 -9.38 12.06 6.55
C PHE A 203 -9.06 12.65 7.92
N TRP A 204 -8.74 13.94 8.01
CA TRP A 204 -8.52 14.66 9.26
C TRP A 204 -9.72 14.59 10.19
N TYR A 205 -10.92 14.89 9.69
CA TYR A 205 -12.15 14.84 10.48
C TYR A 205 -12.35 13.44 11.08
N ARG A 206 -12.24 12.40 10.25
CA ARG A 206 -12.42 11.02 10.70
C ARG A 206 -11.30 10.57 11.64
N ALA A 207 -10.06 11.03 11.46
CA ALA A 207 -8.95 10.72 12.36
C ALA A 207 -9.19 11.24 13.77
N ASN A 208 -9.81 12.42 13.92
CA ASN A 208 -10.14 13.01 15.22
C ASN A 208 -11.29 12.27 15.95
N SER A 209 -12.10 11.48 15.25
CA SER A 209 -13.22 10.74 15.84
C SER A 209 -12.87 9.29 16.24
N VAL A 210 -11.65 8.82 15.99
CA VAL A 210 -11.26 7.43 16.28
C VAL A 210 -10.93 7.25 17.75
N ASP A 211 -11.64 6.34 18.41
CA ASP A 211 -11.23 5.84 19.72
C ASP A 211 -10.22 4.71 19.59
N LEU A 212 -8.95 5.00 19.90
CA LEU A 212 -7.86 4.03 19.84
C LEU A 212 -7.91 2.96 20.94
N LYS A 213 -8.79 3.08 21.93
CA LYS A 213 -9.03 2.02 22.92
C LYS A 213 -9.88 0.89 22.33
N SER A 214 -10.67 1.19 21.30
CA SER A 214 -11.47 0.19 20.59
C SER A 214 -10.67 -0.39 19.42
N LYS A 215 -10.43 -1.70 19.48
CA LYS A 215 -9.81 -2.45 18.37
C LYS A 215 -10.65 -2.33 17.10
N ASP A 216 -11.97 -2.41 17.22
CA ASP A 216 -12.90 -2.30 16.09
C ASP A 216 -12.87 -0.90 15.46
N ALA A 217 -12.79 0.16 16.26
CA ALA A 217 -12.68 1.52 15.75
C ALA A 217 -11.35 1.72 14.98
N SER A 218 -10.25 1.19 15.51
CA SER A 218 -8.94 1.23 14.85
C SER A 218 -8.94 0.42 13.54
N GLN A 219 -9.52 -0.78 13.55
CA GLN A 219 -9.67 -1.62 12.37
C GLN A 219 -10.57 -0.96 11.31
N SER A 220 -11.69 -0.36 11.72
CA SER A 220 -12.58 0.39 10.83
C SER A 220 -11.88 1.57 10.17
N PHE A 221 -11.01 2.28 10.91
CA PHE A 221 -10.19 3.35 10.35
C PHE A 221 -9.12 2.84 9.38
N TYR A 222 -8.49 1.71 9.68
CA TYR A 222 -7.56 1.03 8.76
C TYR A 222 -8.24 0.70 7.43
N MET A 223 -9.46 0.16 7.48
CA MET A 223 -10.26 -0.12 6.29
C MET A 223 -10.68 1.15 5.54
N PHE A 224 -10.88 2.25 6.27
CA PHE A 224 -11.13 3.55 5.67
C PHE A 224 -9.92 4.09 4.89
N ILE A 225 -8.69 3.89 5.38
CA ILE A 225 -7.46 4.23 4.63
C ILE A 225 -7.41 3.48 3.29
N PHE A 226 -7.78 2.19 3.25
CA PHE A 226 -7.86 1.46 1.99
C PHE A 226 -8.91 2.01 1.01
N LYS A 227 -10.05 2.50 1.52
CA LYS A 227 -11.05 3.15 0.66
C LYS A 227 -10.48 4.42 0.03
N LEU A 228 -9.73 5.22 0.79
CA LEU A 228 -9.04 6.40 0.28
C LEU A 228 -7.99 6.02 -0.78
N LEU A 229 -7.21 4.97 -0.54
CA LEU A 229 -6.28 4.43 -1.55
C LEU A 229 -7.00 4.05 -2.85
N CYS A 230 -8.18 3.45 -2.79
CA CYS A 230 -8.96 3.13 -3.99
C CYS A 230 -9.39 4.40 -4.75
N VAL A 231 -9.82 5.44 -4.03
CA VAL A 231 -10.17 6.74 -4.62
C VAL A 231 -8.94 7.37 -5.27
N GLU A 232 -7.79 7.34 -4.60
CA GLU A 232 -6.52 7.86 -5.12
C GLU A 232 -6.12 7.19 -6.44
N ASN A 233 -6.25 5.87 -6.53
CA ASN A 233 -5.96 5.12 -7.77
C ASN A 233 -6.82 5.59 -8.97
N ILE A 234 -8.03 6.07 -8.73
CA ILE A 234 -8.90 6.64 -9.76
C ILE A 234 -8.45 8.08 -10.09
N LEU A 235 -8.17 8.89 -9.07
CA LEU A 235 -7.77 10.29 -9.23
C LEU A 235 -6.47 10.45 -10.03
N ILE A 236 -5.51 9.54 -9.84
CA ILE A 236 -4.24 9.54 -10.58
C ILE A 236 -4.44 9.48 -12.09
N LEU A 237 -5.51 8.85 -12.58
CA LEU A 237 -5.82 8.79 -14.02
C LEU A 237 -6.19 10.16 -14.61
N LEU A 238 -6.59 11.11 -13.74
CA LEU A 238 -7.01 12.46 -14.12
C LEU A 238 -5.86 13.47 -14.05
N VAL A 239 -4.69 13.07 -13.55
CA VAL A 239 -3.50 13.92 -13.42
C VAL A 239 -2.78 14.05 -14.76
N ARG A 240 -2.53 15.29 -15.19
CA ARG A 240 -1.84 15.65 -16.44
C ARG A 240 -0.67 16.60 -16.21
#